data_AF-A0A8E7MJW0-F1
#
_entry.id   AF-A0A8E7MJW0-F1
#
_cell.length_a   1.000
_cell.length_b   1.000
_cell.length_c   1.000
_cell.angle_alpha   90.00
_cell.angle_beta   90.00
_cell.angle_gamma   90.00
#
_symmetry.space_group_name_H-M   'P 1'
#
loop_
_entity.id
_entity.type
_entity.pdbx_description
1 polymer ?
#
loop_
_entity_poly.entity_id
_entity_poly.type
_entity_poly.pdbx_seq_one_letter_code
_entity_poly.pdbx_strand_id
1 'polypeptide(L)' 'MAVPKKRTSSSKKKIRNRAWKAGPAEVASVAFSLAQSVLTGRSTSFYYVTEEVTGKKDSSKN' A
#
# COMPACT_ATOMS: atom_id res chain seq x y z
N MET A 1 0.91 -19.46 36.99
CA MET A 1 1.07 -18.92 35.62
C MET A 1 2.31 -19.52 34.99
N ALA A 2 2.29 -19.86 33.70
CA ALA A 2 3.46 -20.42 33.02
C ALA A 2 4.52 -19.34 32.77
N VAL A 3 5.78 -19.64 33.08
CA VAL A 3 6.92 -18.72 32.90
C VAL A 3 7.93 -19.35 31.94
N PRO A 4 8.46 -18.61 30.95
CA PRO A 4 9.47 -19.15 30.05
C PRO A 4 10.76 -19.45 30.80
N LYS A 5 11.22 -20.71 30.71
CA LYS A 5 12.46 -21.14 31.36
C LYS A 5 13.72 -20.50 30.75
N LYS A 6 13.66 -20.15 29.46
CA LYS A 6 14.78 -19.57 28.68
C LYS A 6 14.25 -18.52 27.72
N ARG A 7 15.12 -17.55 27.38
CA ARG A 7 14.80 -16.56 26.33
C ARG A 7 14.74 -17.22 24.96
N THR A 8 13.87 -16.73 24.09
CA THR A 8 13.84 -17.16 22.70
C THR A 8 15.09 -16.67 21.97
N SER A 9 15.68 -17.51 21.11
CA SER A 9 16.84 -17.10 20.32
C SER A 9 16.51 -15.93 19.39
N SER A 10 17.55 -15.17 19.00
CA SER A 10 17.41 -14.02 18.11
C SER A 10 16.77 -14.40 16.77
N SER A 11 17.15 -15.55 16.20
CA SER A 11 16.57 -16.09 14.96
C SER A 11 15.06 -16.37 15.11
N LYS A 12 14.64 -17.09 16.15
CA LYS A 12 13.22 -17.39 16.39
C LYS A 12 12.38 -16.13 16.63
N LYS A 13 12.96 -15.10 17.27
CA LYS A 13 12.30 -13.78 17.42
C LYS A 13 12.11 -13.09 16.06
N LYS A 14 13.15 -13.04 15.22
CA LYS A 14 13.11 -12.42 13.89
C LYS A 14 12.07 -13.08 12.98
N ILE A 15 12.01 -14.42 12.96
CA ILE A 15 11.03 -15.18 12.15
C ILE A 15 9.59 -14.80 12.53
N ARG A 16 9.27 -14.79 13.84
CA ARG A 16 7.94 -14.38 14.32
C ARG A 16 7.61 -12.94 13.94
N ASN A 17 8.56 -12.01 14.10
CA ASN A 17 8.35 -10.62 13.69
C ASN A 17 8.12 -10.48 12.19
N ARG A 18 8.83 -11.25 11.35
CA ARG A 18 8.62 -11.26 9.90
C ARG A 18 7.23 -11.79 9.55
N ALA A 19 6.79 -12.88 10.18
CA ALA A 19 5.44 -13.41 9.99
C ALA A 19 4.37 -12.40 10.37
N TRP A 20 4.54 -11.70 11.50
CA TRP A 20 3.61 -10.66 11.94
C TRP A 20 3.56 -9.45 10.98
N LYS A 21 4.70 -9.13 10.34
CA LYS A 21 4.82 -8.06 9.34
C LYS A 21 4.52 -8.51 7.91
N ALA A 22 4.13 -9.76 7.67
CA ALA A 22 3.92 -10.27 6.31
C ALA A 22 2.58 -9.84 5.70
N GLY A 23 1.59 -9.47 6.52
CA GLY A 23 0.24 -9.09 6.05
C GLY A 23 0.20 -8.00 4.96
N PRO A 24 0.97 -6.91 5.04
CA PRO A 24 0.92 -5.84 4.04
C PRO A 24 1.48 -6.21 2.66
N ALA A 25 2.18 -7.35 2.51
CA ALA A 25 2.84 -7.70 1.24
C ALA A 25 1.84 -7.91 0.09
N GLU A 26 0.68 -8.49 0.39
CA GLU A 26 -0.38 -8.69 -0.59
C GLU A 26 -1.03 -7.36 -0.99
N VAL A 27 -1.36 -6.53 0.01
CA VAL A 27 -1.90 -5.18 -0.20
C VAL A 27 -0.93 -4.32 -1.01
N ALA A 28 0.38 -4.43 -0.77
CA ALA A 28 1.40 -3.71 -1.51
C ALA A 28 1.44 -4.10 -2.99
N SER A 29 1.26 -5.39 -3.30
CA SER A 29 1.22 -5.88 -4.69
C SER A 29 0.01 -5.30 -5.44
N VAL A 30 -1.17 -5.34 -4.81
CA VAL A 30 -2.40 -4.78 -5.38
C VAL A 30 -2.29 -3.26 -5.56
N ALA A 31 -1.78 -2.54 -4.56
CA ALA A 31 -1.58 -1.10 -4.62
C ALA A 31 -0.59 -0.71 -5.74
N PHE A 32 0.48 -1.48 -5.94
CA PHE A 32 1.46 -1.23 -6.98
C PHE A 32 0.88 -1.42 -8.39
N SER A 33 0.15 -2.52 -8.64
CA SER A 33 -0.54 -2.75 -9.91
C SER A 33 -1.57 -1.65 -10.19
N LEU A 34 -2.31 -1.22 -9.17
CA LEU A 34 -3.27 -0.12 -9.28
C LEU A 34 -2.59 1.19 -9.64
N ALA A 35 -1.48 1.54 -8.98
CA ALA A 35 -0.73 2.75 -9.27
C ALA A 35 -0.22 2.78 -10.72
N GLN A 36 0.30 1.67 -11.23
CA GLN A 36 0.69 1.57 -12.65
C GLN A 36 -0.48 1.81 -13.59
N SER A 37 -1.65 1.21 -13.31
CA SER A 37 -2.85 1.41 -14.12
C SER A 37 -3.25 2.89 -14.19
N VAL A 38 -3.22 3.58 -13.06
CA VAL A 38 -3.52 5.02 -12.97
C VAL A 38 -2.48 5.84 -13.75
N LEU A 39 -1.18 5.58 -13.57
CA LEU A 39 -0.11 6.33 -14.23
C LEU A 39 -0.13 6.22 -15.76
N THR A 40 -0.60 5.08 -16.30
CA THR A 40 -0.68 4.91 -17.76
C THR A 40 -1.78 5.72 -18.43
N GLY A 41 -2.77 6.24 -17.67
CA GLY A 41 -3.87 7.06 -18.21
C GLY A 41 -4.82 6.33 -19.18
N ARG A 42 -4.64 5.03 -19.40
CA ARG A 42 -5.45 4.21 -20.31
C ARG A 42 -6.72 3.65 -19.65
N SER A 43 -6.76 3.66 -18.33
CA SER A 43 -7.89 3.13 -17.56
C SER A 43 -9.03 4.15 -17.50
N THR A 44 -10.21 3.76 -17.93
CA THR A 44 -11.44 4.59 -17.90
C THR A 44 -12.26 4.40 -16.62
N SER A 45 -11.90 3.44 -15.78
CA SER A 45 -12.69 3.04 -14.61
C SER A 45 -12.31 3.78 -13.32
N PHE A 46 -11.13 4.38 -13.25
CA PHE A 46 -10.63 5.08 -12.05
C PHE A 46 -10.57 6.59 -12.29
N TYR A 47 -11.19 7.36 -11.40
CA TYR A 47 -11.15 8.82 -11.42
C TYR A 47 -10.28 9.32 -10.26
N TYR A 48 -9.21 10.05 -10.58
CA TYR A 48 -8.39 10.78 -9.62
C TYR A 48 -8.38 12.27 -10.00
N VAL A 49 -8.31 13.14 -8.99
CA VAL A 49 -8.14 14.58 -9.22
C VAL A 49 -6.69 14.80 -9.66
N THR A 50 -6.49 14.98 -10.97
CA THR A 50 -5.22 15.45 -11.52
C THR A 50 -5.26 16.96 -11.68
N GLU A 51 -4.11 17.63 -11.60
CA GLU A 51 -4.03 19.10 -11.71
C GLU A 51 -4.57 19.63 -13.05
N GLU A 52 -4.65 18.77 -14.06
CA GLU A 52 -5.25 19.07 -15.36
C GLU A 52 -6.77 19.23 -15.30
N VAL A 53 -7.42 18.54 -14.36
CA VAL A 53 -8.87 18.64 -14.12
C VAL A 53 -9.19 19.85 -13.25
N THR A 54 -8.30 20.23 -12.32
CA THR A 54 -8.48 21.45 -11.50
C THR A 54 -8.30 22.71 -12.32
N GLY A 55 -7.28 22.77 -13.20
CA GLY A 55 -7.08 23.89 -14.12
C GLY A 55 -8.24 24.12 -15.10
N LYS A 56 -8.89 23.04 -15.58
CA LYS A 56 -10.10 23.13 -16.42
C LYS A 56 -11.35 23.60 -15.67
N LYS A 57 -11.45 23.28 -14.38
CA LYS A 57 -12.59 23.67 -13.54
C LYS A 57 -12.57 25.16 -13.19
N ASP A 58 -11.37 25.72 -13.04
CA ASP A 58 -11.16 27.15 -12.82
C ASP A 58 -11.30 27.96 -14.12
N SER A 59 -10.98 27.39 -15.30
CA SER A 59 -11.18 28.05 -16.61
C SER A 59 -12.64 28.01 -17.12
N SER A 60 -13.49 27.12 -16.58
CA SER A 60 -14.92 26.99 -16.91
C SER A 60 -15.80 27.99 -16.15
N LYS A 61 -15.21 28.82 -15.28
CA LYS A 61 -15.89 29.72 -14.37
C LYS A 61 -15.74 31.18 -14.85
N ASN A 62 -16.11 31.45 -16.09
CA ASN A 62 -16.38 32.78 -16.66
C ASN A 62 -17.37 32.63 -17.81
#